data_AF-A0A1S3HEX2-F1
#
_entry.id   AF-A0A1S3HEX2-F1
#
_cell.length_a   1.000
_cell.length_b   1.000
_cell.length_c   1.000
_cell.angle_alpha   90.00
_cell.angle_beta   90.00
_cell.angle_gamma   90.00
#
_symmetry.space_group_name_H-M   'P 1'
#
loop_
_entity.id
_entity.type
_entity.pdbx_description
1 polymer ?
#
loop_
_entity_poly.entity_id
_entity_poly.type
_entity_poly.pdbx_seq_one_letter_code
_entity_poly.pdbx_strand_id
1 'polypeptide(L)'
;MTDEPYFGMNHGNEMHLAEYAQGTKHGVEVAIFRGKVLAAFIADNGPTNVPQFFETSSCMPSCLPPDKQRQLITATYQCLSTVGHTDGVFNVEFKMTPSGPKLIEINGRIGGWFYRNWVRTVFETDLLFLNFLIACGIQPNVKPLEPSCQLMGIVCTPKDHAKALSRPGMVTPEILAEAHGRGEIMYYEIEPTMEGKLDYESGCCQIAIKGKSISEAKRRLLAVCRKYGVDNPESPVKHVLSTFVEPPAFMQKDYE
;
A
#
# COMPACT_ATOMS: atom_id res chain seq x y z
N MET A 1 31.88 6.03 -13.90
CA MET A 1 30.91 7.02 -13.40
C MET A 1 29.89 7.16 -14.51
N THR A 2 28.65 6.75 -14.28
CA THR A 2 27.60 6.79 -15.31
C THR A 2 26.84 8.10 -15.19
N ASP A 3 26.86 8.89 -16.27
CA ASP A 3 26.19 10.18 -16.43
C ASP A 3 24.66 10.05 -16.56
N GLU A 4 24.01 9.32 -15.66
CA GLU A 4 22.54 9.35 -15.59
C GLU A 4 22.08 10.22 -14.43
N PRO A 5 21.17 11.18 -14.66
CA PRO A 5 20.70 12.06 -13.60
C PRO A 5 19.86 11.27 -12.61
N TYR A 6 20.27 11.26 -11.34
CA TYR A 6 19.37 10.94 -10.23
C TYR A 6 18.08 11.77 -10.36
N PHE A 7 16.98 11.23 -9.83
CA PHE A 7 15.69 11.91 -9.74
C PHE A 7 15.88 13.36 -9.25
N GLY A 8 15.36 14.37 -9.98
CA GLY A 8 15.45 15.79 -9.60
C GLY A 8 16.30 16.71 -10.48
N MET A 9 17.06 16.20 -11.46
CA MET A 9 17.84 17.10 -12.35
C MET A 9 17.00 17.83 -13.42
N ASN A 10 15.81 17.32 -13.77
CA ASN A 10 14.95 17.93 -14.79
C ASN A 10 13.68 18.59 -14.23
N HIS A 11 13.39 18.48 -12.93
CA HIS A 11 12.09 18.87 -12.34
C HIS A 11 12.25 19.83 -11.14
N GLY A 12 13.38 20.54 -11.08
CA GLY A 12 13.75 21.38 -9.95
C GLY A 12 14.47 20.57 -8.86
N ASN A 13 15.55 21.14 -8.32
CA ASN A 13 16.34 20.58 -7.22
C ASN A 13 16.11 21.37 -5.92
N GLU A 14 15.00 22.11 -5.84
CA GLU A 14 14.61 22.84 -4.66
C GLU A 14 14.30 21.86 -3.53
N MET A 15 14.92 22.07 -2.38
CA MET A 15 14.75 21.22 -1.21
C MET A 15 13.90 21.93 -0.17
N HIS A 16 12.93 21.20 0.39
CA HIS A 16 12.16 21.64 1.54
C HIS A 16 12.67 20.95 2.81
N LEU A 17 12.90 21.74 3.86
CA LEU A 17 13.15 21.21 5.20
C LEU A 17 11.82 21.12 5.95
N ALA A 18 11.48 19.93 6.43
CA ALA A 18 10.29 19.67 7.21
C ALA A 18 10.62 18.87 8.47
N GLU A 19 9.72 18.91 9.45
CA GLU A 19 9.78 18.03 10.62
C GLU A 19 9.74 16.56 10.19
N TYR A 20 10.54 15.72 10.84
CA TYR A 20 10.44 14.27 10.67
C TYR A 20 9.19 13.73 11.38
N ALA A 21 8.12 13.49 10.61
CA ALA A 21 6.87 12.96 11.13
C ALA A 21 7.02 11.50 11.61
N GLN A 22 7.07 11.31 12.93
CA GLN A 22 7.13 9.99 13.56
C GLN A 22 5.77 9.28 13.52
N GLY A 23 5.77 7.95 13.43
CA GLY A 23 4.55 7.13 13.45
C GLY A 23 4.44 6.16 12.29
N THR A 24 3.27 5.54 12.15
CA THR A 24 2.96 4.55 11.10
C THR A 24 2.55 5.24 9.80
N LYS A 25 2.88 4.66 8.64
CA LYS A 25 2.53 5.21 7.33
C LYS A 25 1.21 4.58 6.85
N HIS A 26 0.35 5.39 6.25
CA HIS A 26 -0.95 4.97 5.74
C HIS A 26 -1.28 5.70 4.43
N GLY A 27 -1.88 4.99 3.48
CA GLY A 27 -2.44 5.56 2.25
C GLY A 27 -3.96 5.51 2.29
N VAL A 28 -4.61 6.55 1.76
CA VAL A 28 -6.06 6.62 1.59
C VAL A 28 -6.38 6.75 0.10
N GLU A 29 -6.91 5.69 -0.50
CA GLU A 29 -7.55 5.78 -1.82
C GLU A 29 -8.95 6.38 -1.63
N VAL A 30 -9.25 7.50 -2.27
CA VAL A 30 -10.50 8.23 -2.06
C VAL A 30 -11.16 8.57 -3.40
N ALA A 31 -12.46 8.31 -3.50
CA ALA A 31 -13.29 8.77 -4.60
C ALA A 31 -14.09 9.99 -4.14
N ILE A 32 -13.96 11.11 -4.84
CA ILE A 32 -14.68 12.36 -4.57
C ILE A 32 -15.46 12.81 -5.81
N PHE A 33 -16.67 13.31 -5.61
CA PHE A 33 -17.50 13.85 -6.69
C PHE A 33 -18.24 15.09 -6.19
N ARG A 34 -18.14 16.19 -6.93
CA ARG A 34 -18.71 17.50 -6.56
C ARG A 34 -18.39 17.91 -5.12
N GLY A 35 -17.14 17.66 -4.70
CA GLY A 35 -16.65 17.99 -3.37
C GLY A 35 -17.16 17.07 -2.25
N LYS A 36 -17.82 15.94 -2.55
CA LYS A 36 -18.27 14.96 -1.56
C LYS A 36 -17.47 13.68 -1.66
N VAL A 37 -16.94 13.21 -0.52
CA VAL A 37 -16.31 11.89 -0.42
C VAL A 37 -17.38 10.83 -0.63
N LEU A 38 -17.21 10.01 -1.66
CA LEU A 38 -18.09 8.89 -1.97
C LEU A 38 -17.62 7.60 -1.30
N ALA A 39 -16.30 7.39 -1.26
CA ALA A 39 -15.67 6.25 -0.62
C ALA A 39 -14.21 6.56 -0.29
N ALA A 40 -13.71 5.93 0.78
CA ALA A 40 -12.31 6.00 1.19
C ALA A 40 -11.85 4.61 1.64
N PHE A 41 -10.69 4.18 1.15
CA PHE A 41 -10.09 2.88 1.43
C PHE A 41 -8.71 3.10 2.01
N ILE A 42 -8.51 2.64 3.23
CA ILE A 42 -7.27 2.88 3.97
C ILE A 42 -6.40 1.63 3.91
N ALA A 43 -5.16 1.80 3.47
CA ALA A 43 -4.11 0.81 3.56
C ALA A 43 -3.06 1.25 4.60
N ASP A 44 -2.52 0.28 5.32
CA ASP A 44 -1.36 0.49 6.19
C ASP A 44 -0.10 0.07 5.48
N ASN A 45 0.99 0.76 5.76
CA ASN A 45 2.33 0.40 5.34
C ASN A 45 3.17 -0.04 6.55
N GLY A 46 4.02 -1.03 6.32
CA GLY A 46 4.99 -1.46 7.31
C GLY A 46 6.05 -0.40 7.59
N PRO A 47 6.97 -0.67 8.54
CA PRO A 47 8.14 0.15 8.75
C PRO A 47 8.90 0.39 7.45
N THR A 48 9.16 1.65 7.12
CA THR A 48 9.93 2.02 5.93
C THR A 48 11.41 1.72 6.13
N ASN A 49 12.08 1.20 5.11
CA ASN A 49 13.52 0.94 5.15
C ASN A 49 14.31 2.26 5.00
N VAL A 50 15.03 2.67 6.04
CA VAL A 50 15.91 3.85 6.04
C VAL A 50 17.26 3.50 5.38
N PRO A 51 17.87 4.39 4.58
CA PRO A 51 17.47 5.78 4.29
C PRO A 51 16.52 6.01 3.12
N GLN A 52 16.16 4.98 2.35
CA GLN A 52 15.38 5.13 1.11
C GLN A 52 13.87 5.36 1.34
N PHE A 53 13.39 5.15 2.57
CA PHE A 53 11.98 5.19 2.95
C PHE A 53 11.07 4.28 2.10
N PHE A 54 11.63 3.18 1.58
CA PHE A 54 10.92 2.25 0.71
C PHE A 54 9.82 1.49 1.46
N GLU A 55 8.68 1.27 0.80
CA GLU A 55 7.57 0.50 1.35
C GLU A 55 7.86 -1.00 1.33
N THR A 56 7.95 -1.61 2.51
CA THR A 56 8.33 -3.03 2.62
C THR A 56 7.15 -3.97 2.61
N SER A 57 6.00 -3.52 3.13
CA SER A 57 4.82 -4.34 3.34
C SER A 57 3.57 -3.47 3.41
N SER A 58 2.43 -4.09 3.13
CA SER A 58 1.13 -3.42 3.16
C SER A 58 0.05 -4.31 3.77
N CYS A 59 -0.99 -3.67 4.31
CA CYS A 59 -2.15 -4.32 4.89
C CYS A 59 -3.43 -3.58 4.52
N MET A 60 -4.48 -4.30 4.10
CA MET A 60 -5.80 -3.72 3.77
C MET A 60 -6.93 -4.72 4.13
N PRO A 61 -8.02 -4.28 4.79
CA PRO A 61 -8.26 -2.94 5.34
C PRO A 61 -7.25 -2.57 6.44
N SER A 62 -7.23 -1.29 6.81
CA SER A 62 -6.37 -0.77 7.88
C SER A 62 -6.58 -1.51 9.21
N CYS A 63 -5.49 -1.76 9.91
CA CYS A 63 -5.44 -2.27 11.29
C CYS A 63 -5.72 -1.17 12.33
N LEU A 64 -5.80 0.09 11.90
CA LEU A 64 -6.01 1.20 12.82
C LEU A 64 -7.39 1.11 13.48
N PRO A 65 -7.52 1.57 14.74
CA PRO A 65 -8.81 1.78 15.36
C PRO A 65 -9.72 2.72 14.54
N PRO A 66 -11.06 2.56 14.62
CA PRO A 66 -12.01 3.34 13.81
C PRO A 66 -11.88 4.86 13.96
N ASP A 67 -11.53 5.38 15.15
CA ASP A 67 -11.32 6.81 15.37
C ASP A 67 -10.12 7.36 14.58
N LYS A 68 -9.03 6.59 14.48
CA LYS A 68 -7.85 6.93 13.69
C LYS A 68 -8.12 6.85 12.20
N GLN A 69 -8.92 5.87 11.77
CA GLN A 69 -9.39 5.79 10.38
C GLN A 69 -10.24 7.02 10.01
N ARG A 70 -11.17 7.44 10.88
CA ARG A 70 -11.96 8.67 10.68
C ARG A 70 -11.09 9.93 10.61
N GLN A 71 -10.04 10.01 11.42
CA GLN A 71 -9.06 11.12 11.34
C GLN A 71 -8.38 11.16 9.98
N LEU A 72 -7.94 10.02 9.43
CA LEU A 72 -7.34 9.94 8.10
C LEU A 72 -8.32 10.37 6.99
N ILE A 73 -9.56 9.90 7.04
CA ILE A 73 -10.60 10.29 6.06
C ILE A 73 -10.88 11.79 6.13
N THR A 74 -10.98 12.34 7.34
CA THR A 74 -11.20 13.77 7.56
C THR A 74 -10.03 14.61 7.04
N ALA A 75 -8.80 14.22 7.37
CA ALA A 75 -7.59 14.89 6.88
C ALA A 75 -7.48 14.81 5.35
N THR A 76 -7.81 13.67 4.77
CA THR A 76 -7.87 13.47 3.31
C THR A 76 -8.83 14.45 2.65
N TYR A 77 -10.05 14.56 3.17
CA TYR A 77 -11.04 15.52 2.67
C TYR A 77 -10.56 16.97 2.79
N GLN A 78 -9.99 17.35 3.94
CA GLN A 78 -9.43 18.69 4.16
C GLN A 78 -8.29 19.01 3.19
N CYS A 79 -7.37 18.06 2.96
CA CYS A 79 -6.27 18.23 2.02
C CYS A 79 -6.79 18.47 0.60
N LEU A 80 -7.66 17.58 0.10
CA LEU A 80 -8.21 17.67 -1.26
C LEU A 80 -9.06 18.93 -1.47
N SER A 81 -9.93 19.27 -0.52
CA SER A 81 -10.75 20.48 -0.61
C SER A 81 -9.90 21.76 -0.62
N THR A 82 -8.82 21.80 0.18
CA THR A 82 -7.93 22.97 0.26
C THR A 82 -7.19 23.21 -1.07
N VAL A 83 -6.78 22.16 -1.77
CA VAL A 83 -6.12 22.28 -3.08
C VAL A 83 -7.11 22.36 -4.26
N GLY A 84 -8.42 22.35 -3.99
CA GLY A 84 -9.46 22.48 -5.01
C GLY A 84 -9.78 21.21 -5.80
N HIS A 85 -9.42 20.03 -5.28
CA HIS A 85 -9.80 18.75 -5.88
C HIS A 85 -11.21 18.36 -5.46
N THR A 86 -12.17 18.43 -6.40
CA THR A 86 -13.59 18.16 -6.14
C THR A 86 -14.12 16.90 -6.83
N ASP A 87 -13.44 16.42 -7.88
CA ASP A 87 -13.90 15.33 -8.74
C ASP A 87 -12.71 14.46 -9.15
N GLY A 88 -12.75 13.17 -8.77
CA GLY A 88 -11.78 12.17 -9.21
C GLY A 88 -11.53 11.08 -8.18
N VAL A 89 -10.57 10.21 -8.48
CA VAL A 89 -9.99 9.26 -7.53
C VAL A 89 -8.54 9.66 -7.25
N PHE A 90 -8.23 9.81 -5.97
CA PHE A 90 -6.96 10.28 -5.46
C PHE A 90 -6.37 9.29 -4.47
N ASN A 91 -5.06 9.31 -4.32
CA ASN A 91 -4.37 8.67 -3.21
C ASN A 91 -3.75 9.77 -2.34
N VAL A 92 -3.94 9.68 -1.02
CA VAL A 92 -3.33 10.63 -0.08
C VAL A 92 -2.58 9.87 0.99
N GLU A 93 -1.31 10.20 1.19
CA GLU A 93 -0.44 9.49 2.11
C GLU A 93 -0.18 10.30 3.38
N PHE A 94 -0.19 9.60 4.52
CA PHE A 94 -0.03 10.19 5.83
C PHE A 94 0.94 9.39 6.69
N LYS A 95 1.56 10.11 7.63
CA LYS A 95 2.04 9.53 8.89
C LYS A 95 0.95 9.70 9.95
N MET A 96 0.51 8.60 10.56
CA MET A 96 -0.33 8.65 11.75
C MET A 96 0.57 8.81 12.98
N THR A 97 0.57 10.01 13.54
CA THR A 97 1.42 10.39 14.68
C THR A 97 0.60 10.41 15.98
N PRO A 98 1.24 10.52 17.17
CA PRO A 98 0.50 10.68 18.43
C PRO A 98 -0.44 11.89 18.46
N SER A 99 -0.12 12.97 17.74
CA SER A 99 -0.94 14.19 17.65
C SER A 99 -1.94 14.18 16.48
N GLY A 100 -2.02 13.07 15.72
CA GLY A 100 -2.92 12.93 14.58
C GLY A 100 -2.19 12.74 13.24
N PRO A 101 -2.93 12.72 12.12
CA PRO A 101 -2.37 12.52 10.80
C PRO A 101 -1.53 13.72 10.34
N LYS A 102 -0.35 13.45 9.78
CA LYS A 102 0.52 14.41 9.11
C LYS A 102 0.61 14.04 7.63
N LEU A 103 0.24 14.98 6.76
CA LEU A 103 0.29 14.79 5.31
C LEU A 103 1.74 14.56 4.85
N ILE A 104 1.93 13.56 3.99
CA ILE A 104 3.18 13.32 3.27
C ILE A 104 3.02 13.81 1.83
N GLU A 105 2.01 13.30 1.12
CA GLU A 105 1.76 13.69 -0.27
C GLU A 105 0.29 13.53 -0.67
N ILE A 106 -0.11 14.29 -1.70
CA ILE A 106 -1.37 14.13 -2.42
C ILE A 106 -1.02 13.67 -3.83
N ASN A 107 -1.46 12.46 -4.17
CA ASN A 107 -1.34 11.91 -5.50
C ASN A 107 -2.62 12.18 -6.30
N GLY A 108 -2.50 12.97 -7.37
CA GLY A 108 -3.56 13.28 -8.35
C GLY A 108 -4.04 12.09 -9.20
N ARG A 109 -3.95 10.87 -8.68
CA ARG A 109 -4.20 9.61 -9.38
C ARG A 109 -4.54 8.51 -8.37
N ILE A 110 -5.04 7.39 -8.89
CA ILE A 110 -5.13 6.13 -8.15
C ILE A 110 -3.71 5.73 -7.66
N GLY A 111 -3.64 5.14 -6.46
CA GLY A 111 -2.39 4.58 -5.95
C GLY A 111 -1.75 3.60 -6.92
N GLY A 112 -0.43 3.58 -6.93
CA GLY A 112 0.32 2.71 -7.84
C GLY A 112 0.22 1.23 -7.46
N TRP A 113 0.98 0.41 -8.17
CA TRP A 113 1.20 -0.99 -7.80
C TRP A 113 -0.10 -1.80 -7.68
N PHE A 114 -0.32 -2.41 -6.51
CA PHE A 114 -1.38 -3.38 -6.26
C PHE A 114 -2.62 -2.76 -5.60
N TYR A 115 -2.59 -1.48 -5.19
CA TYR A 115 -3.67 -0.87 -4.38
C TYR A 115 -5.02 -0.91 -5.08
N ARG A 116 -5.09 -0.60 -6.39
CA ARG A 116 -6.32 -0.76 -7.18
C ARG A 116 -6.88 -2.18 -7.11
N ASN A 117 -6.01 -3.18 -7.28
CA ASN A 117 -6.42 -4.58 -7.29
C ASN A 117 -6.82 -5.06 -5.89
N TRP A 118 -6.17 -4.54 -4.84
CA TRP A 118 -6.51 -4.80 -3.45
C TRP A 118 -7.87 -4.21 -3.08
N VAL A 119 -8.16 -2.96 -3.45
CA VAL A 119 -9.48 -2.35 -3.22
C VAL A 119 -10.57 -3.18 -3.91
N ARG A 120 -10.34 -3.60 -5.16
CA ARG A 120 -11.27 -4.48 -5.88
C ARG A 120 -11.45 -5.84 -5.22
N THR A 121 -10.39 -6.39 -4.63
CA THR A 121 -10.40 -7.71 -3.98
C THR A 121 -11.08 -7.67 -2.62
N VAL A 122 -10.83 -6.63 -1.83
CA VAL A 122 -11.33 -6.50 -0.45
C VAL A 122 -12.76 -5.98 -0.45
N PHE A 123 -13.06 -4.93 -1.23
CA PHE A 123 -14.31 -4.18 -1.15
C PHE A 123 -15.18 -4.29 -2.41
N GLU A 124 -14.82 -5.19 -3.34
CA GLU A 124 -15.53 -5.38 -4.62
C GLU A 124 -15.72 -4.08 -5.43
N THR A 125 -14.82 -3.11 -5.23
CA THR A 125 -14.91 -1.78 -5.84
C THR A 125 -13.83 -1.56 -6.89
N ASP A 126 -14.23 -1.18 -8.12
CA ASP A 126 -13.28 -0.84 -9.18
C ASP A 126 -13.03 0.67 -9.24
N LEU A 127 -11.94 1.12 -8.63
CA LEU A 127 -11.53 2.53 -8.60
C LEU A 127 -11.39 3.15 -9.98
N LEU A 128 -10.95 2.38 -10.99
CA LEU A 128 -10.80 2.90 -12.35
C LEU A 128 -12.17 3.17 -12.98
N PHE A 129 -13.14 2.28 -12.74
CA PHE A 129 -14.50 2.48 -13.20
C PHE A 129 -15.18 3.66 -12.49
N LEU A 130 -14.98 3.81 -11.18
CA LEU A 130 -15.46 5.00 -10.44
C LEU A 130 -14.87 6.28 -11.04
N ASN A 131 -13.55 6.31 -11.28
CA ASN A 131 -12.87 7.47 -11.85
C ASN A 131 -13.40 7.81 -13.26
N PHE A 132 -13.67 6.79 -14.08
CA PHE A 132 -14.28 6.97 -15.40
C PHE A 132 -15.66 7.64 -15.32
N LEU A 133 -16.54 7.14 -14.45
CA LEU A 133 -17.88 7.72 -14.26
C LEU A 133 -17.80 9.19 -13.78
N ILE A 134 -16.91 9.46 -12.81
CA ILE A 134 -16.67 10.82 -12.29
C ILE A 134 -16.19 11.75 -13.40
N ALA A 135 -15.22 11.32 -14.21
CA ALA A 135 -14.73 12.08 -15.36
C ALA A 135 -15.83 12.37 -16.39
N CYS A 136 -16.81 11.47 -16.53
CA CYS A 136 -18.00 11.69 -17.37
C CYS A 136 -19.08 12.56 -16.69
N GLY A 137 -18.86 13.07 -15.48
CA GLY A 137 -19.85 13.85 -14.73
C GLY A 137 -21.01 13.02 -14.16
N ILE A 138 -20.85 11.70 -14.10
CA ILE A 138 -21.84 10.75 -13.59
C ILE A 138 -21.49 10.40 -12.15
N GLN A 139 -22.42 10.61 -11.22
CA GLN A 139 -22.21 10.19 -9.83
C GLN A 139 -22.17 8.66 -9.74
N PRO A 140 -21.04 8.06 -9.33
CA PRO A 140 -20.98 6.63 -9.10
C PRO A 140 -21.87 6.22 -7.92
N ASN A 141 -22.51 5.05 -8.05
CA ASN A 141 -23.14 4.39 -6.92
C ASN A 141 -22.10 3.49 -6.24
N VAL A 142 -21.64 3.88 -5.04
CA VAL A 142 -20.71 3.06 -4.26
C VAL A 142 -21.51 2.23 -3.25
N LYS A 143 -21.36 0.91 -3.32
CA LYS A 143 -21.98 -0.03 -2.38
C LYS A 143 -21.37 0.11 -0.98
N PRO A 144 -22.03 -0.41 0.08
CA PRO A 144 -21.44 -0.47 1.42
C PRO A 144 -20.04 -1.10 1.39
N LEU A 145 -19.10 -0.47 2.10
CA LEU A 145 -17.67 -0.78 2.07
C LEU A 145 -17.30 -1.88 3.07
N GLU A 146 -18.07 -2.96 3.12
CA GLU A 146 -17.77 -4.10 4.00
C GLU A 146 -16.61 -4.92 3.42
N PRO A 147 -15.48 -5.07 4.15
CA PRO A 147 -14.34 -5.83 3.66
C PRO A 147 -14.66 -7.33 3.65
N SER A 148 -14.51 -7.97 2.50
CA SER A 148 -14.70 -9.43 2.33
C SER A 148 -13.53 -10.26 2.87
N CYS A 149 -12.36 -9.65 3.04
CA CYS A 149 -11.15 -10.30 3.54
C CYS A 149 -10.12 -9.30 4.07
N GLN A 150 -9.08 -9.84 4.71
CA GLN A 150 -7.86 -9.13 5.05
C GLN A 150 -6.75 -9.50 4.08
N LEU A 151 -6.21 -8.53 3.36
CA LEU A 151 -4.99 -8.65 2.59
C LEU A 151 -3.79 -8.17 3.40
N MET A 152 -2.70 -8.93 3.30
CA MET A 152 -1.40 -8.55 3.81
C MET A 152 -0.33 -9.02 2.83
N GLY A 153 0.66 -8.18 2.55
CA GLY A 153 1.67 -8.47 1.54
C GLY A 153 3.01 -7.81 1.82
N ILE A 154 4.02 -8.30 1.12
CA ILE A 154 5.42 -7.84 1.17
C ILE A 154 5.86 -7.51 -0.24
N VAL A 155 6.57 -6.40 -0.35
CA VAL A 155 7.28 -6.02 -1.58
C VAL A 155 8.68 -6.61 -1.50
N CYS A 156 9.02 -7.44 -2.49
CA CYS A 156 10.36 -7.96 -2.66
C CYS A 156 11.18 -6.95 -3.45
N THR A 157 12.41 -6.73 -3.01
CA THR A 157 13.42 -5.88 -3.67
C THR A 157 14.55 -6.75 -4.23
N PRO A 158 15.20 -6.36 -5.33
CA PRO A 158 16.42 -7.02 -5.78
C PRO A 158 17.50 -7.07 -4.69
N LYS A 159 17.68 -5.98 -3.94
CA LYS A 159 18.69 -5.90 -2.87
C LYS A 159 18.54 -7.01 -1.83
N ASP A 160 17.33 -7.19 -1.31
CA ASP A 160 17.09 -8.07 -0.16
C ASP A 160 16.66 -9.48 -0.59
N HIS A 161 16.22 -9.64 -1.85
CA HIS A 161 15.60 -10.88 -2.32
C HIS A 161 16.24 -11.47 -3.58
N ALA A 162 17.17 -10.80 -4.28
CA ALA A 162 17.76 -11.34 -5.51
C ALA A 162 18.35 -12.74 -5.31
N LYS A 163 19.08 -12.98 -4.21
CA LYS A 163 19.65 -14.31 -3.91
C LYS A 163 18.57 -15.39 -3.74
N ALA A 164 17.43 -15.04 -3.14
CA ALA A 164 16.30 -15.95 -2.97
C ALA A 164 15.56 -16.16 -4.29
N LEU A 165 15.45 -15.09 -5.11
CA LEU A 165 14.72 -15.03 -6.38
C LEU A 165 15.50 -15.60 -7.58
N SER A 166 16.83 -15.75 -7.48
CA SER A 166 17.70 -16.14 -8.60
C SER A 166 18.32 -17.52 -8.44
N ARG A 167 18.00 -18.29 -7.39
CA ARG A 167 18.61 -19.61 -7.16
C ARG A 167 17.78 -20.69 -7.86
N PRO A 168 18.34 -21.42 -8.85
CA PRO A 168 17.64 -22.51 -9.53
C PRO A 168 17.16 -23.56 -8.51
N GLY A 169 15.87 -23.89 -8.54
CA GLY A 169 15.22 -24.80 -7.59
C GLY A 169 14.76 -24.17 -6.26
N MET A 170 14.90 -22.85 -6.08
CA MET A 170 14.21 -22.09 -5.02
C MET A 170 13.08 -21.22 -5.61
N VAL A 171 12.97 -19.94 -5.27
CA VAL A 171 11.84 -19.11 -5.66
C VAL A 171 12.22 -18.36 -6.91
N THR A 172 11.47 -18.58 -7.97
CA THR A 172 11.58 -17.81 -9.20
C THR A 172 10.23 -17.13 -9.46
N PRO A 173 10.18 -16.09 -10.30
CA PRO A 173 8.93 -15.50 -10.74
C PRO A 173 7.92 -16.54 -11.26
N GLU A 174 8.38 -17.57 -11.96
CA GLU A 174 7.53 -18.65 -12.48
C GLU A 174 6.89 -19.46 -11.34
N ILE A 175 7.65 -19.81 -10.30
CA ILE A 175 7.12 -20.57 -9.15
C ILE A 175 6.10 -19.73 -8.36
N LEU A 176 6.33 -18.42 -8.24
CA LEU A 176 5.36 -17.51 -7.63
C LEU A 176 4.10 -17.35 -8.48
N ALA A 177 4.24 -17.25 -9.80
CA ALA A 177 3.13 -17.21 -10.74
C ALA A 177 2.30 -18.51 -10.71
N GLU A 178 2.94 -19.67 -10.63
CA GLU A 178 2.25 -20.96 -10.46
C GLU A 178 1.51 -21.04 -9.12
N ALA A 179 2.15 -20.63 -8.02
CA ALA A 179 1.50 -20.56 -6.71
C ALA A 179 0.30 -19.61 -6.70
N HIS A 180 0.40 -18.51 -7.45
CA HIS A 180 -0.71 -17.59 -7.68
C HIS A 180 -1.85 -18.25 -8.47
N GLY A 181 -1.53 -18.96 -9.55
CA GLY A 181 -2.50 -19.72 -10.35
C GLY A 181 -3.23 -20.81 -9.54
N ARG A 182 -2.56 -21.41 -8.54
CA ARG A 182 -3.18 -22.35 -7.58
C ARG A 182 -3.96 -21.67 -6.46
N GLY A 183 -3.96 -20.33 -6.39
CA GLY A 183 -4.64 -19.56 -5.34
C GLY A 183 -3.96 -19.63 -3.97
N GLU A 184 -2.72 -20.12 -3.89
CA GLU A 184 -1.96 -20.15 -2.64
C GLU A 184 -1.56 -18.75 -2.18
N ILE A 185 -1.21 -17.90 -3.14
CA ILE A 185 -0.75 -16.51 -2.95
C ILE A 185 -1.42 -15.57 -3.96
N MET A 186 -1.36 -14.28 -3.67
CA MET A 186 -1.51 -13.23 -4.67
C MET A 186 -0.10 -12.77 -5.07
N TYR A 187 0.19 -12.79 -6.36
CA TYR A 187 1.48 -12.39 -6.90
C TYR A 187 1.26 -11.24 -7.87
N TYR A 188 2.00 -10.15 -7.67
CA TYR A 188 2.07 -9.05 -8.61
C TYR A 188 3.51 -8.89 -9.02
N GLU A 189 3.81 -9.14 -10.28
CA GLU A 189 5.10 -8.79 -10.85
C GLU A 189 5.16 -7.26 -11.01
N ILE A 190 6.31 -6.69 -10.66
CA ILE A 190 6.59 -5.29 -10.96
C ILE A 190 7.72 -5.29 -11.97
N GLU A 191 7.43 -4.78 -13.16
CA GLU A 191 8.43 -4.71 -14.22
C GLU A 191 9.70 -4.04 -13.69
N PRO A 192 10.88 -4.67 -13.82
CA PRO A 192 12.12 -3.96 -13.54
C PRO A 192 12.21 -2.78 -14.51
N THR A 193 12.61 -1.62 -13.99
CA THR A 193 12.99 -0.48 -14.84
C THR A 193 13.97 -0.97 -15.91
N MET A 194 13.64 -0.71 -17.17
CA MET A 194 14.32 -1.23 -18.35
C MET A 194 15.85 -1.03 -18.30
N GLU A 195 16.56 -2.02 -18.85
CA GLU A 195 17.99 -2.01 -19.22
C GLU A 195 19.02 -1.79 -18.11
N GLY A 196 19.50 -2.90 -17.52
CA GLY A 196 20.88 -3.02 -17.03
C GLY A 196 21.25 -2.26 -15.77
N LYS A 197 20.33 -1.49 -15.18
CA LYS A 197 20.51 -0.83 -13.89
C LYS A 197 19.65 -1.54 -12.85
N LEU A 198 20.32 -2.32 -11.99
CA LEU A 198 19.77 -2.73 -10.70
C LEU A 198 19.55 -1.45 -9.89
N ASP A 199 18.43 -0.79 -10.11
CA ASP A 199 18.02 0.30 -9.23
C ASP A 199 17.65 -0.33 -7.88
N TYR A 200 18.51 -0.11 -6.89
CA TYR A 200 18.38 -0.68 -5.56
C TYR A 200 17.10 -0.21 -4.85
N GLU A 201 16.39 0.76 -5.42
CA GLU A 201 15.23 1.44 -4.86
C GLU A 201 13.90 0.99 -5.48
N SER A 202 13.91 0.06 -6.44
CA SER A 202 12.70 -0.46 -7.08
C SER A 202 12.34 -1.87 -6.60
N GLY A 203 11.07 -2.08 -6.23
CA GLY A 203 10.54 -3.41 -5.95
C GLY A 203 10.46 -4.25 -7.23
N CYS A 204 10.76 -5.55 -7.15
CA CYS A 204 10.67 -6.47 -8.28
C CYS A 204 9.35 -7.26 -8.30
N CYS A 205 8.78 -7.54 -7.14
CA CYS A 205 7.47 -8.19 -7.07
C CYS A 205 6.79 -7.96 -5.73
N GLN A 206 5.48 -8.24 -5.66
CA GLN A 206 4.72 -8.32 -4.42
C GLN A 206 4.16 -9.73 -4.24
N ILE A 207 4.25 -10.24 -3.02
CA ILE A 207 3.52 -11.43 -2.58
C ILE A 207 2.55 -11.03 -1.49
N ALA A 208 1.29 -11.43 -1.64
CA ALA A 208 0.23 -11.15 -0.68
C ALA A 208 -0.64 -12.37 -0.39
N ILE A 209 -1.34 -12.34 0.75
CA ILE A 209 -2.23 -13.40 1.21
C ILE A 209 -3.56 -12.80 1.66
N LYS A 210 -4.64 -13.51 1.33
CA LYS A 210 -5.97 -13.33 1.92
C LYS A 210 -6.07 -14.07 3.26
N GLY A 211 -6.60 -13.42 4.29
CA GLY A 211 -7.04 -14.02 5.54
C GLY A 211 -8.42 -13.50 5.94
N LYS A 212 -9.04 -14.09 6.96
CA LYS A 212 -10.31 -13.60 7.54
C LYS A 212 -10.11 -12.54 8.62
N SER A 213 -8.89 -12.43 9.15
CA SER A 213 -8.50 -11.40 10.12
C SER A 213 -7.04 -10.98 9.90
N ILE A 214 -6.62 -9.90 10.56
CA ILE A 214 -5.22 -9.43 10.59
C ILE A 214 -4.30 -10.55 11.10
N SER A 215 -4.66 -11.22 12.20
CA SER A 215 -3.85 -12.31 12.76
C SER A 215 -3.74 -13.52 11.82
N GLU A 216 -4.82 -13.89 11.14
CA GLU A 216 -4.78 -14.98 10.17
C GLU A 216 -3.89 -14.62 8.97
N ALA A 217 -4.12 -13.45 8.35
CA ALA A 217 -3.37 -12.99 7.19
C ALA A 217 -1.87 -12.92 7.52
N LYS A 218 -1.51 -12.35 8.67
CA LYS A 218 -0.12 -12.25 9.15
C LYS A 218 0.54 -13.61 9.35
N ARG A 219 -0.14 -14.54 10.02
CA ARG A 219 0.37 -15.90 10.26
C ARG A 219 0.59 -16.66 8.94
N ARG A 220 -0.36 -16.56 8.01
CA ARG A 220 -0.27 -17.23 6.71
C ARG A 220 0.83 -16.63 5.85
N LEU A 221 0.94 -15.30 5.79
CA LEU A 221 2.00 -14.60 5.07
C LEU A 221 3.39 -14.98 5.60
N LEU A 222 3.57 -15.01 6.92
CA LEU A 222 4.81 -15.50 7.55
C LEU A 222 5.18 -16.93 7.12
N ALA A 223 4.20 -17.84 7.03
CA ALA A 223 4.43 -19.21 6.58
C ALA A 223 4.82 -19.28 5.10
N VAL A 224 4.14 -18.51 4.26
CA VAL A 224 4.43 -18.37 2.81
C VAL A 224 5.82 -17.79 2.59
N CYS A 225 6.18 -16.69 3.26
CA CYS A 225 7.49 -16.08 3.11
C CYS A 225 8.63 -17.00 3.53
N ARG A 226 8.45 -17.82 4.58
CA ARG A 226 9.43 -18.87 4.93
C ARG A 226 9.52 -19.97 3.88
N LYS A 227 8.36 -20.48 3.41
CA LYS A 227 8.30 -21.51 2.35
C LYS A 227 9.05 -21.04 1.09
N TYR A 228 8.89 -19.77 0.75
CA TYR A 228 9.44 -19.15 -0.45
C TYR A 228 10.74 -18.37 -0.22
N GLY A 229 11.42 -18.54 0.93
CA GLY A 229 12.73 -17.90 1.18
C GLY A 229 12.75 -16.36 1.14
N VAL A 230 11.57 -15.73 1.18
CA VAL A 230 11.41 -14.26 1.27
C VAL A 230 11.78 -13.79 2.68
N ASP A 231 11.51 -14.63 3.68
CA ASP A 231 11.96 -14.38 5.06
C ASP A 231 13.45 -14.73 5.20
N ASN A 232 14.28 -13.69 5.35
CA ASN A 232 15.74 -13.81 5.43
C ASN A 232 16.34 -12.75 6.39
N PRO A 233 17.63 -12.87 6.78
CA PRO A 233 18.26 -11.92 7.69
C PRO A 233 18.27 -10.46 7.22
N GLU A 234 18.33 -10.24 5.91
CA GLU A 234 18.33 -8.91 5.28
C GLU A 234 16.93 -8.26 5.27
N SER A 235 15.87 -9.06 5.17
CA SER A 235 14.46 -8.65 5.22
C SER A 235 13.65 -9.55 6.15
N PRO A 236 13.80 -9.40 7.49
CA PRO A 236 13.12 -10.25 8.44
C PRO A 236 11.62 -9.94 8.45
N VAL A 237 10.81 -10.88 7.97
CA VAL A 237 9.39 -10.64 7.68
C VAL A 237 8.60 -10.30 8.94
N LYS A 238 9.01 -10.85 10.09
CA LYS A 238 8.40 -10.51 11.38
C LYS A 238 8.53 -9.02 11.72
N HIS A 239 9.65 -8.39 11.35
CA HIS A 239 9.89 -6.97 11.58
C HIS A 239 9.04 -6.10 10.63
N VAL A 240 9.04 -6.40 9.33
CA VAL A 240 8.30 -5.59 8.35
C VAL A 240 6.78 -5.66 8.55
N LEU A 241 6.27 -6.69 9.22
CA LEU A 241 4.85 -6.81 9.57
C LEU A 241 4.53 -6.35 11.01
N SER A 242 5.51 -5.82 11.75
CA SER A 242 5.40 -5.61 13.20
C SER A 242 4.31 -4.60 13.59
N THR A 243 4.03 -3.61 12.74
CA THR A 243 3.03 -2.57 12.96
C THR A 243 1.60 -3.02 12.70
N PHE A 244 1.40 -4.14 11.99
CA PHE A 244 0.08 -4.70 11.71
C PHE A 244 -0.41 -5.54 12.88
N VAL A 245 -1.19 -4.91 13.77
CA VAL A 245 -1.69 -5.50 15.02
C VAL A 245 -3.20 -5.30 15.09
N GLU A 246 -3.93 -6.33 15.53
CA GLU A 246 -5.37 -6.19 15.73
C GLU A 246 -5.67 -5.15 16.82
N PRO A 247 -6.61 -4.21 16.55
CA PRO A 247 -7.06 -3.31 17.60
C PRO A 247 -7.78 -4.13 18.69
N PRO A 248 -7.62 -3.79 19.98
CA PRO A 248 -8.28 -4.49 21.06
C PRO A 248 -9.80 -4.58 20.86
N ALA A 249 -10.43 -5.69 21.26
CA ALA A 249 -11.85 -5.95 21.01
C ALA A 249 -12.80 -4.85 21.56
N PHE A 250 -12.41 -4.13 22.61
CA PHE A 250 -13.20 -3.02 23.16
C PHE A 250 -13.21 -1.78 22.27
N MET A 251 -12.19 -1.59 21.40
CA MET A 251 -12.14 -0.48 20.43
C MET A 251 -12.94 -0.77 19.15
N GLN A 252 -13.46 -1.99 19.01
CA GLN A 252 -14.23 -2.43 17.83
C GLN A 252 -15.76 -2.33 18.04
N LYS A 253 -16.23 -2.10 19.27
CA LYS A 253 -17.64 -2.31 19.67
C LYS A 253 -18.49 -1.06 19.89
N ASP A 254 -17.90 0.12 19.85
CA ASP A 254 -18.67 1.35 19.89
C ASP A 254 -18.81 1.87 18.46
N TYR A 255 -19.91 2.57 18.14
CA TYR A 255 -20.21 3.22 16.85
C TYR A 255 -21.08 2.41 15.86
N GLU A 256 -22.22 1.86 16.32
CA GLU A 256 -23.46 1.82 15.50
C GLU A 256 -24.07 3.22 15.39
#